data_AF-A0A8H5E694-F1
#
_entry.id   AF-A0A8H5E694-F1
#
_cell.length_a   1.000
_cell.length_b   1.000
_cell.length_c   1.000
_cell.angle_alpha   90.00
_cell.angle_beta   90.00
_cell.angle_gamma   90.00
#
_symmetry.space_group_name_H-M   'P 1'
#
loop_
_entity.id
_entity.type
_entity.pdbx_description
1 polymer ?
#
loop_
_entity_poly.entity_id
_entity_poly.type
_entity_poly.pdbx_seq_one_letter_code
_entity_poly.pdbx_strand_id
1 'polypeptide(L)'
;MANLRNPTVLIIGAGSMGLVTGYHLCLAGAQVTYLVHPKRAEELKSTQFLYRLDTQDIHEYKSYSYFTDPSSILSSTYDYILITIDVFSWVPEIGFLEKSGLPNGQVTSAGLGMEAYSGKTASLPIYSPANPELVKKADVAYVDSMGNGFLLEDHVTSISTSFPMLYNACGVSNCVIWSPEQTALTIFPMFAVFIGLELLGWPKTKDIDTQSEVWQLTTAAAREVQMLNVCGESGTQTAKITSEDTFSQTFAYLEEKLRPLDFQAFNRFHHGGKVVEQDRMHIDRCISQGLN
;
A
#
# COMPACT_ATOMS: atom_id res chain seq x y z
N MET A 1 -23.54 -6.76 28.06
CA MET A 1 -24.00 -6.52 26.67
C MET A 1 -23.13 -5.41 26.11
N ALA A 2 -22.12 -5.75 25.30
CA ALA A 2 -21.30 -4.72 24.65
C ALA A 2 -22.20 -3.95 23.67
N ASN A 3 -22.13 -2.62 23.68
CA ASN A 3 -22.93 -1.77 22.80
C ASN A 3 -22.69 -2.19 21.34
N LEU A 4 -23.76 -2.61 20.67
CA LEU A 4 -23.85 -3.00 19.25
C LEU A 4 -23.70 -1.76 18.34
N ARG A 5 -22.67 -0.93 18.54
CA ARG A 5 -22.35 0.15 17.60
C ARG A 5 -21.38 -0.39 16.55
N ASN A 6 -21.63 -0.04 15.30
CA ASN A 6 -20.70 -0.35 14.21
C ASN A 6 -19.35 0.33 14.50
N PRO A 7 -18.21 -0.35 14.30
CA PRO A 7 -16.89 0.26 14.41
C PRO A 7 -16.77 1.47 13.48
N THR A 8 -16.12 2.53 13.96
CA THR A 8 -15.92 3.78 13.24
C THR A 8 -14.46 3.90 12.80
N VAL A 9 -14.24 4.11 11.50
CA VAL A 9 -12.90 4.21 10.92
C VAL A 9 -12.75 5.53 10.18
N LEU A 10 -11.72 6.29 10.55
CA LEU A 10 -11.26 7.44 9.77
C LEU A 10 -10.14 6.99 8.83
N ILE A 11 -10.27 7.28 7.54
CA ILE A 11 -9.23 7.05 6.54
C ILE A 11 -8.72 8.40 6.04
N ILE A 12 -7.41 8.61 6.11
CA ILE A 12 -6.75 9.81 5.63
C ILE A 12 -6.32 9.55 4.18
N GLY A 13 -6.97 10.28 3.26
CA GLY A 13 -6.83 10.09 1.83
C GLY A 13 -7.91 9.18 1.24
N ALA A 14 -8.51 9.62 0.13
CA ALA A 14 -9.49 8.84 -0.65
C ALA A 14 -8.98 8.63 -2.09
N GLY A 15 -7.71 8.27 -2.23
CA GLY A 15 -7.13 7.76 -3.48
C GLY A 15 -7.61 6.35 -3.78
N SER A 16 -7.05 5.72 -4.80
CA SER A 16 -7.39 4.34 -5.19
C SER A 16 -7.30 3.36 -4.01
N MET A 17 -6.20 3.43 -3.26
CA MET A 17 -5.97 2.59 -2.08
C MET A 17 -7.02 2.84 -0.98
N GLY A 18 -7.17 4.08 -0.52
CA GLY A 18 -8.13 4.42 0.53
C GLY A 18 -9.58 4.07 0.17
N LEU A 19 -9.96 4.15 -1.11
CA LEU A 19 -11.29 3.76 -1.57
C LEU A 19 -11.53 2.24 -1.48
N VAL A 20 -10.58 1.40 -1.92
CA VAL A 20 -10.74 -0.05 -1.82
C VAL A 20 -10.70 -0.52 -0.36
N THR A 21 -9.79 0.04 0.44
CA THR A 21 -9.73 -0.23 1.88
C THR A 21 -11.04 0.13 2.57
N GLY A 22 -11.59 1.33 2.32
CA GLY A 22 -12.86 1.74 2.92
C GLY A 22 -14.04 0.90 2.43
N TYR A 23 -14.04 0.46 1.18
CA TYR A 23 -15.03 -0.49 0.68
C TYR A 23 -15.00 -1.81 1.44
N HIS A 24 -13.83 -2.43 1.62
CA HIS A 24 -13.69 -3.65 2.41
C HIS A 24 -14.13 -3.45 3.87
N LEU A 25 -13.76 -2.33 4.50
CA LEU A 25 -14.21 -2.02 5.86
C LEU A 25 -15.72 -1.82 5.96
N CYS A 26 -16.36 -1.23 4.95
CA CYS A 26 -17.81 -1.14 4.90
C CYS A 26 -18.48 -2.51 4.74
N LEU A 27 -17.91 -3.43 3.95
CA LEU A 27 -18.37 -4.83 3.89
C LEU A 27 -18.27 -5.53 5.25
N ALA A 28 -17.23 -5.20 6.03
CA ALA A 28 -17.07 -5.67 7.41
C ALA A 28 -18.02 -5.02 8.42
N GLY A 29 -18.89 -4.11 7.99
CA GLY A 29 -19.86 -3.42 8.85
C GLY A 29 -19.33 -2.15 9.52
N ALA A 30 -18.15 -1.66 9.16
CA ALA A 30 -17.61 -0.40 9.69
C ALA A 30 -18.29 0.83 9.06
N GLN A 31 -18.39 1.90 9.85
CA GLN A 31 -18.72 3.25 9.38
C GLN A 31 -17.42 3.95 8.98
N VAL A 32 -17.26 4.20 7.68
CA VAL A 32 -16.05 4.82 7.12
C VAL A 32 -16.26 6.31 6.92
N THR A 33 -15.28 7.10 7.40
CA THR A 33 -15.18 8.53 7.15
C THR A 33 -13.84 8.82 6.49
N TYR A 34 -13.81 9.68 5.48
CA TYR A 34 -12.56 10.13 4.87
C TYR A 34 -12.20 11.57 5.27
N LEU A 35 -10.92 11.81 5.58
CA LEU A 35 -10.35 13.16 5.47
C LEU A 35 -9.71 13.31 4.10
N VAL A 36 -10.18 14.29 3.33
CA VAL A 36 -9.72 14.52 1.95
C VAL A 36 -9.40 15.96 1.65
N HIS A 37 -8.54 16.19 0.67
CA HIS A 37 -8.32 17.53 0.14
C HIS A 37 -9.61 18.07 -0.52
N PRO A 38 -9.94 19.38 -0.41
CA PRO A 38 -11.17 19.96 -0.97
C PRO A 38 -11.44 19.61 -2.44
N LYS A 39 -10.40 19.58 -3.27
CA LYS A 39 -10.52 19.19 -4.70
C LYS A 39 -11.12 17.77 -4.90
N ARG A 40 -10.86 16.85 -3.97
CA ARG A 40 -11.35 15.46 -4.03
C ARG A 40 -12.78 15.32 -3.53
N ALA A 41 -13.26 16.23 -2.69
CA ALA A 41 -14.60 16.18 -2.11
C ALA A 41 -15.72 16.17 -3.17
N GLU A 42 -15.57 16.95 -4.24
CA GLU A 42 -16.56 16.99 -5.32
C GLU A 42 -16.72 15.64 -6.01
N GLU A 43 -15.61 14.92 -6.25
CA GLU A 43 -15.62 13.59 -6.88
C GLU A 43 -16.26 12.54 -5.98
N LEU A 44 -16.16 12.71 -4.65
CA LEU A 44 -16.77 11.82 -3.65
C LEU A 44 -18.27 12.06 -3.43
N LYS A 45 -18.87 13.07 -4.07
CA LYS A 45 -20.35 13.25 -4.04
C LYS A 45 -21.07 12.20 -4.86
N SER A 46 -20.42 11.66 -5.89
CA SER A 46 -20.98 10.59 -6.73
C SER A 46 -20.65 9.20 -6.20
N THR A 47 -21.47 8.21 -6.56
CA THR A 47 -21.12 6.80 -6.39
C THR A 47 -19.76 6.52 -7.05
N GLN A 48 -18.87 5.85 -6.32
CA GLN A 48 -17.60 5.37 -6.85
C GLN A 48 -17.78 3.97 -7.41
N PHE A 49 -17.17 3.69 -8.56
CA PHE A 49 -17.17 2.37 -9.16
C PHE A 49 -15.79 1.72 -8.99
N LEU A 50 -15.74 0.60 -8.26
CA LEU A 50 -14.52 -0.17 -8.01
C LEU A 50 -14.56 -1.44 -8.87
N TYR A 51 -13.59 -1.60 -9.77
CA TYR A 51 -13.50 -2.76 -10.65
C TYR A 51 -12.39 -3.71 -10.18
N ARG A 52 -12.77 -4.92 -9.78
CA ARG A 52 -11.86 -5.98 -9.38
C ARG A 52 -11.40 -6.75 -10.62
N LEU A 53 -10.13 -6.64 -10.95
CA LEU A 53 -9.55 -7.11 -12.20
C LEU A 53 -9.59 -8.64 -12.33
N ASP A 54 -9.27 -9.36 -11.25
CA ASP A 54 -9.15 -10.82 -11.21
C ASP A 54 -10.51 -11.54 -11.28
N THR A 55 -11.54 -11.00 -10.63
CA THR A 55 -12.89 -11.59 -10.64
C THR A 55 -13.81 -10.95 -11.69
N GLN A 56 -13.42 -9.82 -12.26
CA GLN A 56 -14.21 -8.98 -13.18
C GLN A 56 -15.48 -8.38 -12.55
N ASP A 57 -15.53 -8.28 -11.22
CA ASP A 57 -16.66 -7.66 -10.53
C ASP A 57 -16.57 -6.14 -10.52
N ILE A 58 -17.72 -5.47 -10.66
CA ILE A 58 -17.84 -4.04 -10.43
C ILE A 58 -18.67 -3.80 -9.17
N HIS A 59 -18.17 -2.97 -8.28
CA HIS A 59 -18.81 -2.63 -7.03
C HIS A 59 -19.16 -1.14 -6.99
N GLU A 60 -20.40 -0.85 -6.62
CA GLU A 60 -20.82 0.50 -6.28
C GLU A 60 -20.43 0.81 -4.83
N TYR A 61 -19.69 1.89 -4.63
CA TYR A 61 -19.28 2.34 -3.30
C TYR A 61 -19.76 3.77 -3.03
N LYS A 62 -20.68 3.88 -2.08
CA LYS A 62 -21.29 5.14 -1.61
C LYS A 62 -21.52 5.21 -0.11
N SER A 63 -21.24 4.14 0.62
CA SER A 63 -21.54 3.99 2.05
C SER A 63 -20.43 4.58 2.93
N TYR A 64 -20.09 5.85 2.70
CA TYR A 64 -19.05 6.55 3.45
C TYR A 64 -19.44 8.02 3.65
N SER A 65 -18.79 8.66 4.60
CA SER A 65 -18.82 10.12 4.76
C SER A 65 -17.44 10.70 4.54
N TYR A 66 -17.33 12.02 4.37
CA TYR A 66 -16.04 12.68 4.27
C TYR A 66 -16.12 14.12 4.80
N PHE A 67 -14.97 14.65 5.18
CA PHE A 67 -14.78 16.07 5.45
C PHE A 67 -13.43 16.53 4.90
N THR A 68 -13.28 17.85 4.80
CA THR A 68 -12.11 18.49 4.18
C THR A 68 -11.27 19.30 5.16
N ASP A 69 -11.80 19.57 6.35
CA ASP A 69 -11.13 20.30 7.40
C ASP A 69 -10.55 19.33 8.44
N PRO A 70 -9.21 19.23 8.59
CA PRO A 70 -8.57 18.40 9.61
C PRO A 70 -9.03 18.71 11.04
N SER A 71 -9.48 19.93 11.33
CA SER A 71 -9.99 20.28 12.68
C SER A 71 -11.22 19.44 13.08
N SER A 72 -11.97 18.95 12.08
CA SER A 72 -13.15 18.10 12.30
C SER A 72 -12.80 16.74 12.91
N ILE A 73 -11.55 16.27 12.77
CA ILE A 73 -11.09 15.02 13.41
C ILE A 73 -11.30 15.10 14.92
N LEU A 74 -10.93 16.22 15.54
CA LEU A 74 -10.98 16.41 17.00
C LEU A 74 -12.42 16.51 17.55
N SER A 75 -13.40 16.73 16.68
CA SER A 75 -14.81 16.81 17.05
C SER A 75 -15.48 15.43 17.17
N SER A 76 -14.78 14.35 16.80
CA SER A 76 -15.29 12.99 16.75
C SER A 76 -14.33 11.99 17.39
N THR A 77 -14.85 10.84 17.80
CA THR A 77 -14.05 9.72 18.28
C THR A 77 -14.12 8.59 17.26
N TYR A 78 -12.97 8.10 16.82
CA TYR A 78 -12.86 6.94 15.93
C TYR A 78 -12.29 5.75 16.69
N ASP A 79 -12.74 4.54 16.35
CA ASP A 79 -12.13 3.31 16.87
C ASP A 79 -10.77 3.07 16.20
N TYR A 80 -10.63 3.48 14.93
CA TYR A 80 -9.38 3.38 14.16
C TYR A 80 -9.16 4.60 13.26
N ILE A 81 -7.91 5.03 13.13
CA ILE A 81 -7.47 6.05 12.16
C ILE A 81 -6.38 5.44 11.28
N LEU A 82 -6.66 5.38 9.97
CA LEU A 82 -5.80 4.78 8.96
C LEU A 82 -5.18 5.87 8.09
N ILE A 83 -3.88 5.79 7.88
CA ILE A 83 -3.17 6.65 6.93
C ILE A 83 -2.95 5.86 5.64
N THR A 84 -3.68 6.19 4.57
CA THR A 84 -3.61 5.50 3.27
C THR A 84 -2.89 6.36 2.22
N ILE A 85 -1.73 6.90 2.58
CA ILE A 85 -0.89 7.68 1.68
C ILE A 85 0.04 6.70 0.95
N ASP A 86 0.18 6.85 -0.37
CA ASP A 86 0.97 5.92 -1.18
C ASP A 86 2.40 5.76 -0.61
N VAL A 87 2.77 4.50 -0.42
CA VAL A 87 3.98 3.92 0.20
C VAL A 87 4.32 4.43 1.60
N PHE A 88 4.36 3.50 2.56
CA PHE A 88 4.93 3.56 3.92
C PHE A 88 5.66 4.87 4.25
N SER A 89 4.87 5.91 4.43
CA SER A 89 5.39 7.24 4.63
C SER A 89 5.54 7.40 6.14
N TRP A 90 6.56 6.76 6.70
CA TRP A 90 6.98 6.92 8.10
C TRP A 90 7.22 8.40 8.49
N VAL A 91 7.44 9.27 7.49
CA VAL A 91 7.74 10.70 7.68
C VAL A 91 6.48 11.57 7.77
N PRO A 92 5.47 11.46 6.88
CA PRO A 92 4.18 12.11 7.06
C PRO A 92 3.42 11.69 8.31
N GLU A 93 3.55 10.45 8.79
CA GLU A 93 2.87 9.98 10.00
C GLU A 93 3.28 10.79 11.23
N ILE A 94 4.58 11.02 11.45
CA ILE A 94 5.08 11.83 12.59
C ILE A 94 4.64 13.29 12.44
N GLY A 95 4.82 13.90 11.27
CA GLY A 95 4.44 15.30 11.05
C GLY A 95 2.92 15.54 11.08
N PHE A 96 2.12 14.54 10.69
CA PHE A 96 0.66 14.58 10.77
C PHE A 96 0.18 14.37 12.21
N LEU A 97 0.73 13.39 12.94
CA LEU A 97 0.38 13.13 14.34
C LEU A 97 0.72 14.33 15.23
N GLU A 98 1.92 14.88 15.10
CA GLU A 98 2.37 16.06 15.87
C GLU A 98 1.47 17.27 15.64
N LYS A 99 0.97 17.46 14.42
CA LYS A 99 0.12 18.61 14.06
C LYS A 99 -1.37 18.36 14.28
N SER A 100 -1.82 17.11 14.25
CA SER A 100 -3.23 16.74 14.39
C SER A 100 -3.71 16.65 15.83
N GLY A 101 -2.80 16.44 16.78
CA GLY A 101 -3.14 16.26 18.20
C GLY A 101 -3.86 14.93 18.49
N LEU A 102 -3.77 13.97 17.57
CA LEU A 102 -4.41 12.67 17.70
C LEU A 102 -3.69 11.77 18.74
N PRO A 103 -4.42 10.93 19.49
CA PRO A 103 -3.79 9.97 20.40
C PRO A 103 -3.02 8.90 19.62
N ASN A 104 -1.74 8.69 19.96
CA ASN A 104 -0.87 7.68 19.32
C ASN A 104 -1.46 6.25 19.35
N GLY A 105 -2.34 5.93 20.30
CA GLY A 105 -2.95 4.59 20.42
C GLY A 105 -4.10 4.30 19.44
N GLN A 106 -4.46 5.25 18.57
CA GLN A 106 -5.58 5.11 17.62
C GLN A 106 -5.15 5.15 16.16
N VAL A 107 -3.91 5.55 15.90
CA VAL A 107 -3.37 5.67 14.54
C VAL A 107 -2.57 4.44 14.20
N THR A 108 -2.83 3.92 13.01
CA THR A 108 -1.99 2.87 12.44
C THR A 108 -1.70 3.19 10.97
N SER A 109 -0.44 3.08 10.62
CA SER A 109 0.02 3.00 9.25
C SER A 109 -0.07 1.55 8.77
N ALA A 110 -0.45 1.39 7.51
CA ALA A 110 -0.60 0.08 6.91
C ALA A 110 -0.08 0.08 5.49
N GLY A 111 0.61 -1.01 5.14
CA GLY A 111 0.80 -1.39 3.75
C GLY A 111 -0.47 -2.04 3.22
N LEU A 112 -0.61 -2.09 1.91
CA LEU A 112 -1.68 -2.84 1.28
C LEU A 112 -1.05 -3.87 0.36
N GLY A 113 -1.47 -5.13 0.50
CA GLY A 113 -1.07 -6.24 -0.38
C GLY A 113 -1.95 -6.36 -1.61
N MET A 114 -2.74 -5.33 -1.91
CA MET A 114 -3.57 -5.17 -3.09
C MET A 114 -3.00 -4.05 -3.96
N GLU A 115 -3.09 -4.20 -5.28
CA GLU A 115 -2.66 -3.15 -6.21
C GLU A 115 -3.88 -2.41 -6.74
N ALA A 116 -3.98 -1.10 -6.51
CA ALA A 116 -5.10 -0.28 -6.95
C ALA A 116 -4.63 1.01 -7.65
N TYR A 117 -5.34 1.38 -8.71
CA TYR A 117 -5.06 2.57 -9.50
C TYR A 117 -6.35 3.18 -10.06
N SER A 118 -6.27 4.42 -10.56
CA SER A 118 -7.44 5.07 -11.17
C SER A 118 -7.70 4.49 -12.55
N GLY A 119 -8.83 3.80 -12.72
CA GLY A 119 -9.19 3.21 -14.02
C GLY A 119 -9.50 4.24 -15.11
N LYS A 120 -10.04 5.41 -14.70
CA LYS A 120 -10.36 6.53 -15.60
C LYS A 120 -9.12 7.28 -16.12
N THR A 121 -8.07 7.37 -15.33
CA THR A 121 -6.92 8.28 -15.62
C THR A 121 -5.61 7.56 -15.86
N ALA A 122 -5.41 6.37 -15.30
CA ALA A 122 -4.23 5.57 -15.59
C ALA A 122 -4.48 4.71 -16.85
N SER A 123 -3.50 4.69 -17.75
CA SER A 123 -3.52 3.83 -18.94
C SER A 123 -2.56 2.66 -18.73
N LEU A 124 -2.94 1.72 -17.86
CA LEU A 124 -2.15 0.52 -17.58
C LEU A 124 -2.54 -0.64 -18.49
N PRO A 125 -1.57 -1.42 -19.00
CA PRO A 125 -1.88 -2.68 -19.68
C PRO A 125 -2.49 -3.67 -18.70
N ILE A 126 -3.52 -4.37 -19.17
CA ILE A 126 -4.18 -5.46 -18.46
C ILE A 126 -4.33 -6.64 -19.41
N TYR A 127 -4.40 -7.83 -18.85
CA TYR A 127 -4.54 -9.07 -19.60
C TYR A 127 -5.96 -9.65 -19.48
N SER A 128 -6.28 -10.62 -20.34
CA SER A 128 -7.49 -11.43 -20.14
C SER A 128 -7.42 -12.13 -18.76
N PRO A 129 -8.53 -12.20 -18.00
CA PRO A 129 -9.90 -11.91 -18.44
C PRO A 129 -10.40 -10.48 -18.13
N ALA A 130 -9.57 -9.57 -17.62
CA ALA A 130 -10.04 -8.22 -17.32
C ALA A 130 -10.52 -7.48 -18.58
N ASN A 131 -11.58 -6.70 -18.43
CA ASN A 131 -12.21 -5.95 -19.50
C ASN A 131 -11.70 -4.48 -19.52
N PRO A 132 -10.95 -4.07 -20.56
CA PRO A 132 -10.42 -2.70 -20.63
C PRO A 132 -11.48 -1.62 -20.64
N GLU A 133 -12.68 -1.91 -21.16
CA GLU A 133 -13.79 -0.95 -21.19
C GLU A 133 -14.45 -0.77 -19.81
N LEU A 134 -14.36 -1.78 -18.94
CA LEU A 134 -14.79 -1.63 -17.54
C LEU A 134 -13.74 -0.86 -16.73
N VAL A 135 -12.44 -1.11 -16.96
CA VAL A 135 -11.36 -0.32 -16.33
C VAL A 135 -11.56 1.18 -16.59
N LYS A 136 -11.76 1.59 -17.85
CA LYS A 136 -11.94 3.01 -18.21
C LYS A 136 -13.16 3.68 -17.56
N LYS A 137 -14.15 2.90 -17.15
CA LYS A 137 -15.38 3.40 -16.49
C LYS A 137 -15.24 3.45 -14.97
N ALA A 138 -14.34 2.64 -14.40
CA ALA A 138 -14.16 2.53 -12.97
C ALA A 138 -13.36 3.71 -12.40
N ASP A 139 -13.81 4.25 -11.26
CA ASP A 139 -13.04 5.22 -10.49
C ASP A 139 -11.73 4.60 -9.98
N VAL A 140 -11.80 3.32 -9.61
CA VAL A 140 -10.65 2.53 -9.18
C VAL A 140 -10.69 1.16 -9.85
N ALA A 141 -9.57 0.73 -10.42
CA ALA A 141 -9.32 -0.66 -10.79
C ALA A 141 -8.33 -1.26 -9.80
N TYR A 142 -8.55 -2.50 -9.35
CA TYR A 142 -7.69 -3.13 -8.37
C TYR A 142 -7.60 -4.66 -8.52
N VAL A 143 -6.56 -5.26 -7.93
CA VAL A 143 -6.41 -6.72 -7.81
C VAL A 143 -6.10 -7.08 -6.35
N ASP A 144 -6.78 -8.11 -5.84
CA ASP A 144 -6.58 -8.66 -4.50
C ASP A 144 -6.63 -10.21 -4.54
N SER A 145 -5.81 -10.77 -5.43
CA SER A 145 -5.73 -12.22 -5.69
C SER A 145 -4.87 -12.97 -4.67
N MET A 146 -3.97 -12.25 -3.97
CA MET A 146 -3.13 -12.80 -2.91
C MET A 146 -3.92 -13.04 -1.61
N GLY A 147 -5.06 -12.38 -1.44
CA GLY A 147 -5.95 -12.54 -0.30
C GLY A 147 -5.47 -11.88 0.99
N ASN A 148 -4.26 -11.31 1.01
CA ASN A 148 -3.71 -10.52 2.13
C ASN A 148 -3.66 -9.04 1.75
N GLY A 149 -4.82 -8.47 1.40
CA GLY A 149 -4.92 -7.11 0.88
C GLY A 149 -4.51 -6.02 1.86
N PHE A 150 -4.39 -6.31 3.16
CA PHE A 150 -3.99 -5.33 4.18
C PHE A 150 -2.82 -5.84 5.03
N LEU A 151 -1.80 -5.00 5.20
CA LEU A 151 -0.59 -5.26 5.97
C LEU A 151 -0.58 -4.29 7.15
N LEU A 152 -0.87 -4.80 8.35
CA LEU A 152 -0.85 -4.03 9.58
C LEU A 152 0.48 -4.20 10.29
N GLU A 153 1.15 -3.11 10.62
CA GLU A 153 2.38 -3.16 11.41
C GLU A 153 2.06 -3.18 12.92
N ASP A 154 2.70 -4.06 13.68
CA ASP A 154 2.44 -4.27 15.11
C ASP A 154 3.10 -3.22 16.02
N HIS A 155 2.75 -1.94 15.84
CA HIS A 155 3.21 -0.86 16.72
C HIS A 155 2.35 -0.68 17.97
N VAL A 156 1.06 -1.04 17.88
CA VAL A 156 0.06 -0.78 18.90
C VAL A 156 -0.73 -2.06 19.16
N THR A 157 -0.43 -2.75 20.26
CA THR A 157 -0.99 -4.08 20.60
C THR A 157 -2.52 -4.12 20.59
N SER A 158 -3.19 -3.05 21.03
CA SER A 158 -4.66 -2.99 21.02
C SER A 158 -5.23 -2.96 19.60
N ILE A 159 -4.54 -2.31 18.66
CA ILE A 159 -4.93 -2.26 17.25
C ILE A 159 -4.60 -3.60 16.58
N SER A 160 -3.39 -4.14 16.77
CA SER A 160 -2.98 -5.41 16.15
C SER A 160 -3.81 -6.61 16.60
N THR A 161 -4.40 -6.56 17.80
CA THR A 161 -5.32 -7.60 18.27
C THR A 161 -6.74 -7.47 17.67
N SER A 162 -7.24 -6.25 17.46
CA SER A 162 -8.67 -6.02 17.17
C SER A 162 -8.95 -5.66 15.70
N PHE A 163 -8.06 -4.90 15.05
CA PHE A 163 -8.27 -4.45 13.68
C PHE A 163 -8.30 -5.58 12.65
N PRO A 164 -7.45 -6.62 12.72
CA PRO A 164 -7.55 -7.74 11.79
C PRO A 164 -8.88 -8.48 11.89
N MET A 165 -9.47 -8.59 13.09
CA MET A 165 -10.81 -9.17 13.25
C MET A 165 -11.88 -8.35 12.52
N LEU A 166 -11.79 -7.01 12.60
CA LEU A 166 -12.67 -6.11 11.85
C LEU A 166 -12.45 -6.29 10.35
N TYR A 167 -11.23 -6.11 9.85
CA TYR A 167 -10.96 -6.14 8.41
C TYR A 167 -11.35 -7.49 7.79
N ASN A 168 -11.01 -8.61 8.44
CA ASN A 168 -11.28 -9.96 7.92
C ASN A 168 -12.78 -10.28 7.89
N ALA A 169 -13.62 -9.56 8.66
CA ALA A 169 -15.07 -9.70 8.59
C ALA A 169 -15.67 -9.25 7.24
N CYS A 170 -14.89 -8.60 6.36
CA CYS A 170 -15.32 -8.25 5.01
C CYS A 170 -15.58 -9.48 4.11
N GLY A 171 -14.98 -10.63 4.44
CA GLY A 171 -15.15 -11.89 3.70
C GLY A 171 -14.50 -11.93 2.30
N VAL A 172 -13.81 -10.86 1.89
CA VAL A 172 -13.20 -10.74 0.54
C VAL A 172 -11.67 -10.63 0.54
N SER A 173 -11.08 -10.25 1.67
CA SER A 173 -9.66 -9.95 1.85
C SER A 173 -9.25 -10.21 3.30
N ASN A 174 -7.95 -10.36 3.56
CA ASN A 174 -7.40 -10.53 4.89
C ASN A 174 -6.39 -9.44 5.24
N CYS A 175 -6.35 -9.12 6.52
CA CYS A 175 -5.32 -8.35 7.18
C CYS A 175 -4.30 -9.32 7.77
N VAL A 176 -3.04 -9.12 7.42
CA VAL A 176 -1.89 -9.79 8.06
C VAL A 176 -1.16 -8.81 8.96
N ILE A 177 -0.55 -9.33 10.02
CA ILE A 177 0.22 -8.54 10.97
C ILE A 177 1.70 -8.80 10.70
N TRP A 178 2.47 -7.74 10.50
CA TRP A 178 3.93 -7.81 10.40
C TRP A 178 4.58 -7.08 11.56
N SER A 179 5.70 -7.62 12.05
CA SER A 179 6.56 -6.86 12.95
C SER A 179 7.24 -5.71 12.19
N PRO A 180 7.71 -4.68 12.89
CA PRO A 180 8.51 -3.63 12.25
C PRO A 180 9.77 -4.16 11.56
N GLU A 181 10.41 -5.15 12.17
CA GLU A 181 11.56 -5.86 11.58
C GLU A 181 11.17 -6.54 10.26
N GLN A 182 10.05 -7.27 10.24
CA GLN A 182 9.57 -7.96 9.03
C GLN A 182 9.20 -6.97 7.92
N THR A 183 8.57 -5.85 8.28
CA THR A 183 8.22 -4.78 7.34
C THR A 183 9.48 -4.17 6.74
N ALA A 184 10.44 -3.76 7.58
CA ALA A 184 11.70 -3.20 7.13
C ALA A 184 12.47 -4.18 6.23
N LEU A 185 12.57 -5.43 6.63
CA LEU A 185 13.24 -6.48 5.88
C LEU A 185 12.64 -6.72 4.49
N THR A 186 11.31 -6.69 4.38
CA THR A 186 10.61 -7.07 3.15
C THR A 186 10.40 -5.89 2.21
N ILE A 187 10.09 -4.71 2.74
CA ILE A 187 9.69 -3.54 1.95
C ILE A 187 10.88 -2.63 1.65
N PHE A 188 11.77 -2.36 2.60
CA PHE A 188 12.78 -1.32 2.40
C PHE A 188 13.77 -1.64 1.25
N PRO A 189 14.24 -2.90 1.08
CA PRO A 189 15.10 -3.25 -0.04
C PRO A 189 14.46 -3.04 -1.41
N MET A 190 13.12 -3.09 -1.49
CA MET A 190 12.39 -2.90 -2.74
C MET A 190 12.56 -1.48 -3.30
N PHE A 191 12.74 -0.46 -2.46
CA PHE A 191 13.00 0.90 -2.93
C PHE A 191 14.32 1.00 -3.71
N ALA A 192 15.36 0.26 -3.28
CA ALA A 192 16.61 0.17 -4.05
C ALA A 192 16.37 -0.54 -5.39
N VAL A 193 15.55 -1.60 -5.39
CA VAL A 193 15.18 -2.33 -6.61
C VAL A 193 14.40 -1.44 -7.58
N PHE A 194 13.46 -0.62 -7.11
CA PHE A 194 12.71 0.31 -7.97
C PHE A 194 13.61 1.37 -8.60
N ILE A 195 14.59 1.90 -7.87
CA ILE A 195 15.60 2.80 -8.44
C ILE A 195 16.43 2.08 -9.51
N GLY A 196 16.84 0.84 -9.26
CA GLY A 196 17.55 0.01 -10.24
C GLY A 196 16.73 -0.21 -11.53
N LEU A 197 15.45 -0.50 -11.38
CA LEU A 197 14.52 -0.66 -12.51
C LEU A 197 14.33 0.64 -13.29
N GLU A 198 14.24 1.79 -12.62
CA GLU A 198 14.22 3.11 -13.27
C GLU A 198 15.49 3.33 -14.12
N LEU A 199 16.67 3.05 -13.58
CA LEU A 199 17.95 3.17 -14.31
C LEU A 199 18.04 2.23 -15.52
N LEU A 200 17.40 1.06 -15.46
CA LEU A 200 17.30 0.10 -16.56
C LEU A 200 16.16 0.41 -17.55
N GLY A 201 15.37 1.45 -17.30
CA GLY A 201 14.24 1.82 -18.16
C GLY A 201 13.02 0.89 -18.04
N TRP A 202 12.83 0.27 -16.87
CA TRP A 202 11.73 -0.65 -16.53
C TRP A 202 11.59 -1.83 -17.52
N PRO A 203 12.61 -2.71 -17.63
CA PRO A 203 12.49 -3.91 -18.43
C PRO A 203 11.37 -4.81 -17.89
N LYS A 204 10.85 -5.70 -18.75
CA LYS A 204 9.99 -6.80 -18.27
C LYS A 204 10.81 -7.69 -17.36
N THR A 205 10.17 -8.32 -16.37
CA THR A 205 10.89 -9.14 -15.38
C THR A 205 11.78 -10.22 -16.01
N LYS A 206 11.27 -10.93 -17.02
CA LYS A 206 12.03 -11.96 -17.75
C LYS A 206 13.21 -11.44 -18.58
N ASP A 207 13.26 -10.14 -18.84
CA ASP A 207 14.26 -9.48 -19.68
C ASP A 207 15.29 -8.71 -18.80
N ILE A 208 15.21 -8.83 -17.47
CA ILE A 208 16.22 -8.28 -16.55
C ILE A 208 17.51 -9.09 -16.72
N ASP A 209 18.59 -8.40 -17.14
CA ASP A 209 19.94 -8.98 -17.17
C ASP A 209 20.55 -8.95 -15.76
N THR A 210 20.52 -10.09 -15.08
CA THR A 210 21.04 -10.23 -13.71
C THR A 210 22.56 -10.12 -13.63
N GLN A 211 23.26 -10.16 -14.77
CA GLN A 211 24.71 -9.98 -14.85
C GLN A 211 25.12 -8.55 -15.21
N SER A 212 24.16 -7.66 -15.49
CA SER A 212 24.46 -6.26 -15.79
C SER A 212 24.99 -5.54 -14.55
N GLU A 213 25.92 -4.60 -14.77
CA GLU A 213 26.52 -3.79 -13.70
C GLU A 213 25.45 -3.06 -12.87
N VAL A 214 24.44 -2.49 -13.54
CA VAL A 214 23.34 -1.78 -12.87
C VAL A 214 22.55 -2.71 -11.94
N TRP A 215 22.26 -3.94 -12.37
CA TRP A 215 21.51 -4.89 -11.56
C TRP A 215 22.32 -5.46 -10.39
N GLN A 216 23.62 -5.68 -10.59
CA GLN A 216 24.54 -6.07 -9.51
C GLN A 216 24.61 -4.97 -8.43
N LEU A 217 24.74 -3.71 -8.83
CA LEU A 217 24.72 -2.57 -7.89
C LEU A 217 23.37 -2.43 -7.18
N THR A 218 22.27 -2.66 -7.90
CA THR A 218 20.91 -2.67 -7.34
C THR A 218 20.78 -3.74 -6.25
N THR A 219 21.26 -4.94 -6.52
CA THR A 219 21.26 -6.06 -5.57
C THR A 219 22.15 -5.76 -4.37
N ALA A 220 23.33 -5.18 -4.58
CA ALA A 220 24.23 -4.77 -3.50
C ALA A 220 23.57 -3.72 -2.58
N ALA A 221 22.94 -2.69 -3.15
CA ALA A 221 22.23 -1.67 -2.39
C ALA A 221 21.07 -2.27 -1.58
N ALA A 222 20.29 -3.18 -2.17
CA ALA A 222 19.22 -3.88 -1.47
C ALA A 222 19.76 -4.71 -0.28
N ARG A 223 20.92 -5.35 -0.43
CA ARG A 223 21.60 -6.07 0.66
C ARG A 223 22.09 -5.14 1.76
N GLU A 224 22.61 -3.97 1.42
CA GLU A 224 22.98 -2.94 2.41
C GLU A 224 21.77 -2.48 3.22
N VAL A 225 20.62 -2.27 2.58
CA VAL A 225 19.36 -1.96 3.27
C VAL A 225 18.93 -3.11 4.21
N GLN A 226 19.05 -4.37 3.78
CA GLN A 226 18.77 -5.53 4.64
C GLN A 226 19.72 -5.64 5.85
N MET A 227 20.92 -5.07 5.78
CA MET A 227 21.88 -5.04 6.89
C MET A 227 21.65 -3.89 7.88
N LEU A 228 20.68 -3.00 7.65
CA LEU A 228 20.33 -1.95 8.61
C LEU A 228 19.81 -2.57 9.93
N ASN A 229 20.13 -1.94 11.06
CA ASN A 229 19.73 -2.42 12.39
C ASN A 229 18.22 -2.66 12.55
N VAL A 230 17.39 -1.86 11.84
CA VAL A 230 15.92 -2.01 11.85
C VAL A 230 15.46 -3.34 11.26
N CYS A 231 16.25 -3.97 10.39
CA CYS A 231 15.99 -5.28 9.80
C CYS A 231 16.44 -6.45 10.70
N GLY A 232 17.08 -6.17 11.84
CA GLY A 232 17.46 -7.17 12.83
C GLY A 232 18.47 -8.22 12.35
N GLU A 233 18.61 -9.29 13.14
CA GLU A 233 19.46 -10.43 12.77
C GLU A 233 18.94 -11.14 11.51
N SER A 234 17.61 -11.22 11.36
CA SER A 234 16.95 -11.81 10.19
C SER A 234 17.38 -11.10 8.90
N GLY A 235 17.54 -9.77 8.96
CA GLY A 235 18.05 -8.97 7.84
C GLY A 235 19.48 -9.31 7.48
N THR A 236 20.38 -9.43 8.46
CA THR A 236 21.77 -9.84 8.22
C THR A 236 21.86 -11.24 7.61
N GLN A 237 21.00 -12.17 8.06
CA GLN A 237 20.94 -13.53 7.48
C GLN A 237 20.41 -13.51 6.05
N THR A 238 19.36 -12.73 5.79
CA THR A 238 18.75 -12.57 4.46
C THR A 238 19.71 -11.91 3.46
N ALA A 239 20.48 -10.92 3.90
CA ALA A 239 21.49 -10.24 3.08
C ALA A 239 22.62 -11.17 2.60
N LYS A 240 22.88 -12.29 3.30
CA LYS A 240 23.89 -13.28 2.90
C LYS A 240 23.40 -14.20 1.77
N ILE A 241 22.10 -14.42 1.68
CA ILE A 241 21.48 -15.32 0.69
C ILE A 241 20.84 -14.56 -0.48
N THR A 242 20.61 -13.25 -0.32
CA THR A 242 20.12 -12.39 -1.40
C THR A 242 21.16 -12.34 -2.51
N SER A 243 20.74 -12.79 -3.69
CA SER A 243 21.50 -12.85 -4.93
C SER A 243 20.86 -11.99 -6.01
N GLU A 244 21.55 -11.86 -7.14
CA GLU A 244 21.08 -11.13 -8.31
C GLU A 244 19.79 -11.73 -8.89
N ASP A 245 19.47 -12.99 -8.61
CA ASP A 245 18.22 -13.63 -9.05
C ASP A 245 17.05 -13.42 -8.06
N THR A 246 17.31 -12.98 -6.83
CA THR A 246 16.31 -12.95 -5.76
C THR A 246 15.11 -12.07 -6.10
N PHE A 247 15.38 -10.84 -6.56
CA PHE A 247 14.32 -9.89 -6.86
C PHE A 247 13.64 -10.19 -8.21
N SER A 248 14.38 -10.68 -9.22
CA SER A 248 13.76 -11.07 -10.49
C SER A 248 12.80 -12.26 -10.31
N GLN A 249 13.16 -13.24 -9.49
CA GLN A 249 12.26 -14.35 -9.13
C GLN A 249 11.05 -13.89 -8.33
N THR A 250 11.24 -12.97 -7.38
CA THR A 250 10.14 -12.38 -6.60
C THR A 250 9.15 -11.64 -7.52
N PHE A 251 9.65 -10.85 -8.46
CA PHE A 251 8.81 -10.11 -9.41
C PHE A 251 8.10 -11.07 -10.37
N ALA A 252 8.73 -12.15 -10.79
CA ALA A 252 8.11 -13.15 -11.65
C ALA A 252 6.94 -13.85 -10.93
N TYR A 253 7.12 -14.16 -9.64
CA TYR A 253 6.06 -14.67 -8.79
C TYR A 253 4.90 -13.67 -8.67
N LEU A 254 5.19 -12.39 -8.41
CA LEU A 254 4.16 -11.35 -8.28
C LEU A 254 3.43 -11.08 -9.61
N GLU A 255 4.14 -11.08 -10.74
CA GLU A 255 3.54 -10.99 -12.08
C GLU A 255 2.57 -12.13 -12.37
N GLU A 256 2.83 -13.34 -11.87
CA GLU A 256 1.90 -14.47 -11.98
C GLU A 256 0.68 -14.26 -11.08
N LYS A 257 0.91 -13.91 -9.81
CA LYS A 257 -0.15 -13.83 -8.82
C LYS A 257 -1.08 -12.66 -9.02
N LEU A 258 -0.57 -11.52 -9.48
CA LEU A 258 -1.34 -10.29 -9.64
C LEU A 258 -2.01 -10.19 -11.02
N ARG A 259 -2.00 -11.28 -11.82
CA ARG A 259 -2.82 -11.34 -13.03
C ARG A 259 -4.29 -11.03 -12.69
N PRO A 260 -5.00 -10.29 -13.55
CA PRO A 260 -4.59 -9.86 -14.89
C PRO A 260 -3.86 -8.50 -14.97
N LEU A 261 -3.45 -7.91 -13.85
CA LEU A 261 -2.63 -6.71 -13.86
C LEU A 261 -1.26 -7.00 -14.49
N ASP A 262 -0.76 -6.10 -15.33
CA ASP A 262 0.65 -6.06 -15.66
C ASP A 262 1.41 -5.42 -14.50
N PHE A 263 1.91 -6.27 -13.59
CA PHE A 263 2.55 -5.82 -12.35
C PHE A 263 3.75 -4.90 -12.62
N GLN A 264 4.54 -5.18 -13.66
CA GLN A 264 5.71 -4.36 -13.95
C GLN A 264 5.32 -2.99 -14.55
N ALA A 265 4.31 -2.94 -15.41
CA ALA A 265 3.78 -1.66 -15.89
C ALA A 265 3.13 -0.86 -14.76
N PHE A 266 2.47 -1.53 -13.81
CA PHE A 266 1.94 -0.90 -12.60
C PHE A 266 3.07 -0.28 -11.76
N ASN A 267 4.13 -1.03 -11.45
CA ASN A 267 5.26 -0.49 -10.69
C ASN A 267 5.96 0.66 -11.42
N ARG A 268 6.11 0.59 -12.75
CA ARG A 268 6.63 1.71 -13.53
C ARG A 268 5.77 2.96 -13.38
N PHE A 269 4.45 2.83 -13.45
CA PHE A 269 3.54 3.96 -13.26
C PHE A 269 3.60 4.49 -11.83
N HIS A 270 3.64 3.60 -10.85
CA HIS A 270 3.62 3.93 -9.44
C HIS A 270 4.98 4.51 -9.00
N HIS A 271 6.02 3.69 -9.00
CA HIS A 271 7.37 4.00 -8.51
C HIS A 271 8.23 4.79 -9.50
N GLY A 272 8.02 4.63 -10.82
CA GLY A 272 8.70 5.45 -11.85
C GLY A 272 8.04 6.82 -12.08
N GLY A 273 6.96 7.15 -11.35
CA GLY A 273 6.22 8.38 -11.57
C GLY A 273 5.59 8.93 -10.29
N LYS A 274 4.50 8.32 -9.84
CA LYS A 274 3.66 8.85 -8.76
C LYS A 274 4.39 9.02 -7.43
N VAL A 275 5.26 8.07 -7.08
CA VAL A 275 5.92 8.01 -5.77
C VAL A 275 7.45 8.04 -5.81
N VAL A 276 8.03 8.37 -6.97
CA VAL A 276 9.49 8.33 -7.17
C VAL A 276 10.27 9.19 -6.16
N GLU A 277 9.72 10.34 -5.77
CA GLU A 277 10.34 11.22 -4.77
C GLU A 277 10.26 10.61 -3.36
N GLN A 278 9.19 9.89 -3.04
CA GLN A 278 9.07 9.13 -1.79
C GLN A 278 10.06 7.98 -1.73
N ASP A 279 10.25 7.26 -2.83
CA ASP A 279 11.22 6.18 -2.93
C ASP A 279 12.65 6.72 -2.67
N ARG A 280 13.00 7.87 -3.26
CA ARG A 280 14.27 8.56 -3.03
C ARG A 280 14.45 9.02 -1.59
N MET A 281 13.44 9.69 -1.01
CA MET A 281 13.48 10.12 0.39
C MET A 281 13.66 8.93 1.34
N HIS A 282 13.08 7.77 1.02
CA HIS A 282 13.27 6.57 1.82
C HIS A 282 14.71 6.07 1.76
N ILE A 283 15.32 6.02 0.57
CA ILE A 283 16.72 5.62 0.42
C ILE A 283 17.67 6.61 1.10
N ASP A 284 17.45 7.92 1.00
CA ASP A 284 18.23 8.92 1.73
C ASP A 284 18.18 8.69 3.25
N ARG A 285 17.03 8.26 3.76
CA ARG A 285 16.88 7.88 5.16
C ARG A 285 17.65 6.60 5.49
N CYS A 286 17.56 5.56 4.67
CA CYS A 286 18.36 4.35 4.84
C CYS A 286 19.86 4.67 4.91
N ILE A 287 20.34 5.54 4.01
CA ILE A 287 21.73 6.02 4.00
C ILE A 287 22.06 6.74 5.32
N SER A 288 21.20 7.65 5.78
CA SER A 288 21.42 8.36 7.05
C SER A 288 21.49 7.44 8.28
N GLN A 289 20.85 6.28 8.22
CA GLN A 289 20.86 5.26 9.28
C GLN A 289 22.07 4.32 9.18
N GLY A 290 22.63 4.15 7.98
CA GLY A 290 23.82 3.33 7.71
C GLY A 290 25.15 4.04 7.99
N LEU A 291 25.15 5.35 8.27
CA LEU A 291 26.32 6.09 8.73
C LEU A 291 26.61 5.77 10.21
N ASN A 292 27.17 4.59 10.49
CA ASN A 292 27.90 4.30 11.72
C ASN A 292 29.33 3.86 11.40
#